data_AF-A0AAE1GUD6-F1
#
_entry.id   AF-A0AAE1GUD6-F1
#
_cell.length_a   1.000
_cell.length_b   1.000
_cell.length_c   1.000
_cell.angle_alpha   90.00
_cell.angle_beta   90.00
_cell.angle_gamma   90.00
#
_symmetry.space_group_name_H-M   'P 1'
#
loop_
_entity.id
_entity.type
_entity.pdbx_description
1 polymer ?
#
loop_
_entity_poly.entity_id
_entity_poly.type
_entity_poly.pdbx_seq_one_letter_code
_entity_poly.pdbx_strand_id
1 'polypeptide(L)'
;MAYLCKSQRALSSHERFHSRIISCPVASCALKFSTEASRDVHISREHKSSKRCLEPTVDFKCPVNTCKEHIKTRADYLKHMPDHLAEGSNFVCGYPECKHKSAGVNNFRVHMSTQHPKKRKVESSSTSKEPLSSAVSDDPTSSSNADSFSFSQVNEDNSKTDLPKDSQKEEQFSDQKIKDEYAKFYLRLESEFILPSTTVQVIAERIQRTTELSHHCLKRQLRAELEAAGLDETEINSMISKVFKSDPIFNIHHKYKDFDNLTTHHMRQKYWKEHFPYVEPKQVFLGTDAQGKKKYSHYFPIKDSLTQLLKDPTIKEMVLQSFNIIPQDPKTFTSSKIFSDYTDGSEFAEHI
;
A
#
# COMPACT_ATOMS: atom_id res chain seq x y z
N MET A 1 -21.96 -5.57 37.22
CA MET A 1 -21.01 -4.80 38.05
C MET A 1 -20.27 -3.85 37.13
N ALA A 2 -20.57 -2.55 37.24
CA ALA A 2 -20.03 -1.49 36.42
C ALA A 2 -18.78 -0.89 37.09
N TYR A 3 -17.66 -0.85 36.38
CA TYR A 3 -16.52 -0.03 36.79
C TYR A 3 -16.65 1.36 36.17
N LEU A 4 -17.04 2.30 37.02
CA LEU A 4 -16.98 3.74 36.81
C LEU A 4 -15.50 4.18 36.85
N CYS A 5 -15.01 4.79 35.77
CA CYS A 5 -13.83 5.67 35.83
C CYS A 5 -14.27 7.12 35.65
N LYS A 6 -13.93 7.94 36.64
CA LYS A 6 -14.34 9.33 36.83
C LYS A 6 -13.40 10.27 36.09
N SER A 7 -13.94 11.08 35.19
CA SER A 7 -13.58 12.50 34.98
C SER A 7 -14.30 13.04 33.74
N GLN A 8 -15.36 13.83 33.94
CA GLN A 8 -16.11 14.50 32.85
C GLN A 8 -15.23 15.50 32.08
N ARG A 9 -14.13 15.98 32.68
CA ARG A 9 -13.08 16.77 32.01
C ARG A 9 -12.21 15.95 31.07
N ALA A 10 -11.96 14.66 31.36
CA ALA A 10 -11.23 13.78 30.45
C ALA A 10 -12.09 13.42 29.22
N LEU A 11 -13.41 13.23 29.41
CA LEU A 11 -14.34 13.01 28.30
C LEU A 11 -14.45 14.24 27.39
N SER A 12 -14.62 15.46 27.94
CA SER A 12 -14.65 16.68 27.12
C SER A 12 -13.31 17.05 26.48
N SER A 13 -12.18 16.61 27.05
CA SER A 13 -10.86 16.77 26.43
C SER A 13 -10.61 15.74 25.32
N HIS A 14 -11.15 14.54 25.46
CA HIS A 14 -11.14 13.49 24.44
C HIS A 14 -12.06 13.83 23.25
N GLU A 15 -13.25 14.40 23.51
CA GLU A 15 -14.18 14.89 22.46
C GLU A 15 -13.61 16.07 21.65
N ARG A 16 -12.73 16.89 22.26
CA ARG A 16 -11.96 17.93 21.54
C ARG A 16 -10.93 17.35 20.56
N PHE A 17 -10.44 16.13 20.81
CA PHE A 17 -9.52 15.44 19.90
C PHE A 17 -10.23 14.79 18.70
N HIS A 18 -11.52 14.47 18.83
CA HIS A 18 -12.35 13.96 17.73
C HIS A 18 -13.01 15.04 16.87
N SER A 19 -12.91 16.32 17.25
CA SER A 19 -13.54 17.45 16.57
C SER A 19 -12.51 18.41 15.96
N ARG A 20 -11.61 17.90 15.10
CA ARG A 20 -10.93 18.76 14.11
C ARG A 20 -11.93 19.14 13.02
N ILE A 21 -12.85 20.04 13.37
CA ILE A 21 -13.78 20.62 12.42
C ILE A 21 -13.01 21.65 11.60
N ILE A 22 -12.68 21.28 10.37
CA ILE A 22 -11.97 22.13 9.42
C ILE A 22 -13.04 22.88 8.63
N SER A 23 -13.03 24.22 8.72
CA SER A 23 -13.99 25.05 7.98
C SER A 23 -13.50 25.32 6.55
N CYS A 24 -14.43 25.52 5.62
CA CYS A 24 -14.08 26.03 4.31
C CYS A 24 -13.45 27.44 4.42
N PRO A 25 -12.32 27.72 3.75
CA PRO A 25 -11.68 29.04 3.81
C PRO A 25 -12.39 30.12 2.98
N VAL A 26 -13.43 29.77 2.23
CA VAL A 26 -14.21 30.72 1.42
C VAL A 26 -15.20 31.46 2.31
N ALA A 27 -15.11 32.79 2.38
CA ALA A 27 -15.88 33.63 3.31
C ALA A 27 -17.42 33.49 3.18
N SER A 28 -17.93 33.03 2.03
CA SER A 28 -19.35 32.77 1.79
C SER A 28 -19.78 31.32 2.05
N CYS A 29 -18.87 30.43 2.50
CA CYS A 29 -19.14 29.02 2.71
C CYS A 29 -19.02 28.63 4.20
N ALA A 30 -20.14 28.28 4.82
CA ALA A 30 -20.19 27.90 6.23
C ALA A 30 -19.96 26.39 6.49
N LEU A 31 -19.53 25.63 5.47
CA LEU A 31 -19.39 24.17 5.58
C LEU A 31 -18.15 23.77 6.38
N LYS A 32 -18.34 22.69 7.15
CA LYS A 32 -17.45 22.18 8.18
C LYS A 32 -17.16 20.71 7.92
N PHE A 33 -15.90 20.31 8.00
CA PHE A 33 -15.41 19.00 7.57
C PHE A 33 -14.65 18.31 8.69
N SER A 34 -14.77 16.98 8.78
CA SER A 34 -14.04 16.17 9.76
C SER A 34 -12.64 15.76 9.29
N THR A 35 -12.34 15.91 8.00
CA THR A 35 -11.05 15.55 7.38
C THR A 35 -10.62 16.57 6.33
N GLU A 36 -9.31 16.75 6.15
CA GLU A 36 -8.78 17.71 5.18
C GLU A 36 -9.09 17.31 3.73
N ALA A 37 -9.06 16.01 3.42
CA ALA A 37 -9.42 15.48 2.11
C ALA A 37 -10.87 15.82 1.72
N SER A 38 -11.82 15.80 2.67
CA SER A 38 -13.21 16.16 2.38
C SER A 38 -13.39 17.66 2.15
N ARG A 39 -12.66 18.51 2.88
CA ARG A 39 -12.57 19.95 2.60
C ARG A 39 -12.01 20.22 1.19
N ASP A 40 -10.92 19.55 0.81
CA ASP A 40 -10.25 19.79 -0.47
C ASP A 40 -11.10 19.33 -1.66
N VAL A 41 -11.82 18.21 -1.53
CA VAL A 41 -12.82 17.77 -2.51
C VAL A 41 -13.96 18.78 -2.63
N HIS A 42 -14.47 19.31 -1.51
CA HIS A 42 -15.51 20.35 -1.51
C HIS A 42 -15.03 21.63 -2.21
N ILE A 43 -13.85 22.15 -1.85
CA ILE A 43 -13.26 23.34 -2.49
C ILE A 43 -13.11 23.10 -4.00
N SER A 44 -12.64 21.91 -4.40
CA SER A 44 -12.46 21.56 -5.80
C SER A 44 -13.77 21.41 -6.59
N ARG A 45 -14.91 21.18 -5.93
CA ARG A 45 -16.21 20.98 -6.59
C ARG A 45 -17.08 22.22 -6.59
N GLU A 46 -17.12 22.91 -5.46
CA GLU A 46 -18.07 24.01 -5.20
C GLU A 46 -17.43 25.40 -5.34
N HIS A 47 -16.09 25.51 -5.27
CA HIS A 47 -15.39 26.80 -5.27
C HIS A 47 -14.31 26.93 -6.35
N LYS A 48 -13.86 25.84 -6.95
CA LYS A 48 -13.13 25.91 -8.22
C LYS A 48 -14.13 26.30 -9.30
N SER A 49 -14.10 27.59 -9.65
CA SER A 49 -14.77 28.16 -10.83
C SER A 49 -14.37 27.40 -12.08
N SER A 50 -15.11 26.35 -12.41
CA SER A 50 -15.01 25.65 -13.68
C SER A 50 -16.38 25.67 -14.32
N LYS A 51 -16.41 26.33 -15.48
CA LYS A 51 -17.54 26.50 -16.39
C LYS A 51 -18.45 25.27 -16.37
N ARG A 52 -19.74 25.46 -16.02
CA ARG A 52 -20.78 24.43 -16.18
C ARG A 52 -20.85 24.05 -17.66
N CYS A 53 -20.23 22.96 -18.05
CA CYS A 53 -20.59 22.28 -19.29
C CYS A 53 -21.99 21.70 -19.11
N LEU A 54 -22.94 22.17 -19.91
CA LEU A 54 -24.24 21.54 -20.09
C LEU A 54 -24.01 20.06 -20.44
N GLU A 55 -24.42 19.15 -19.56
CA GLU A 55 -24.41 17.71 -19.88
C GLU A 55 -25.48 17.45 -20.96
N PRO A 56 -25.17 16.65 -21.99
CA PRO A 56 -26.18 16.24 -22.95
C PRO A 56 -27.29 15.45 -22.24
N THR A 57 -28.53 15.87 -22.43
CA THR A 57 -29.73 15.17 -21.97
C THR A 57 -29.85 13.84 -22.70
N VAL A 58 -29.71 12.74 -21.98
CA VAL A 58 -29.94 11.39 -22.51
C VAL A 58 -31.13 10.84 -21.73
N ASP A 59 -32.26 10.68 -22.42
CA ASP A 59 -33.48 10.12 -21.83
C ASP A 59 -33.35 8.59 -21.70
N PHE A 60 -33.29 8.11 -20.45
CA PHE A 60 -33.38 6.70 -20.12
C PHE A 60 -34.80 6.39 -19.62
N LYS A 61 -35.41 5.33 -20.17
CA LYS A 61 -36.59 4.71 -19.54
C LYS A 61 -36.11 3.67 -18.53
N CYS A 62 -36.69 3.67 -17.33
CA CYS A 62 -36.39 2.63 -16.35
C CYS A 62 -36.74 1.23 -16.94
N PRO A 63 -35.81 0.27 -16.93
CA PRO A 63 -36.02 -1.07 -17.49
C PRO A 63 -36.81 -2.01 -16.56
N VAL A 64 -37.20 -1.55 -15.37
CA VAL A 64 -37.96 -2.34 -14.38
C VAL A 64 -39.46 -2.14 -14.66
N ASN A 65 -40.18 -3.22 -14.98
CA ASN A 65 -41.59 -3.16 -15.42
C ASN A 65 -42.55 -2.50 -14.39
N THR A 66 -42.21 -2.51 -13.11
CA THR A 66 -42.99 -1.87 -12.03
C THR A 66 -42.65 -0.39 -11.84
N CYS A 67 -41.56 0.10 -12.44
CA CYS A 67 -41.12 1.48 -12.33
C CYS A 67 -41.41 2.26 -13.63
N LYS A 68 -42.18 3.35 -13.51
CA LYS A 68 -42.53 4.22 -14.65
C LYS A 68 -41.68 5.50 -14.69
N GLU A 69 -40.57 5.55 -13.97
CA GLU A 69 -39.73 6.76 -13.92
C GLU A 69 -38.95 6.96 -15.23
N HIS A 70 -38.99 8.21 -15.69
CA HIS A 70 -38.22 8.71 -16.83
C HIS A 70 -37.02 9.48 -16.33
N ILE A 71 -35.83 9.04 -16.72
CA ILE A 71 -34.57 9.52 -16.16
C ILE A 71 -33.85 10.33 -17.23
N LYS A 72 -33.67 11.63 -16.98
CA LYS A 72 -33.19 12.58 -18.00
C LYS A 72 -31.67 12.74 -18.05
N THR A 73 -30.98 12.28 -17.00
CA THR A 73 -29.53 12.43 -16.87
C THR A 73 -28.88 11.13 -16.43
N ARG A 74 -27.61 10.93 -16.84
CA ARG A 74 -26.80 9.79 -16.37
C ARG A 74 -26.62 9.81 -14.86
N ALA A 75 -26.49 10.99 -14.26
CA ALA A 75 -26.33 11.13 -12.81
C ALA A 75 -27.56 10.61 -12.07
N ASP A 76 -28.76 10.91 -12.57
CA ASP A 76 -30.01 10.42 -12.00
C ASP A 76 -30.17 8.92 -12.25
N TYR A 77 -29.73 8.41 -13.41
CA TYR A 77 -29.74 6.97 -13.71
C TYR A 77 -28.89 6.17 -12.72
N LEU A 78 -27.69 6.67 -12.41
CA LEU A 78 -26.78 6.05 -11.44
C LEU A 78 -27.29 6.12 -10.00
N LYS A 79 -28.19 7.05 -9.68
CA LYS A 79 -28.82 7.17 -8.36
C LYS A 79 -30.04 6.29 -8.21
N HIS A 80 -30.90 6.25 -9.24
CA HIS A 80 -32.19 5.56 -9.19
C HIS A 80 -32.07 4.03 -9.36
N MET A 81 -31.14 3.55 -10.20
CA MET A 81 -31.00 2.12 -10.49
C MET A 81 -30.53 1.24 -9.31
N PRO A 82 -29.63 1.72 -8.41
CA PRO A 82 -29.29 0.99 -7.19
C PRO A 82 -30.46 0.63 -6.29
N ASP A 83 -31.53 1.43 -6.26
CA ASP A 83 -32.69 1.19 -5.38
C ASP A 83 -33.41 -0.10 -5.78
N HIS A 84 -33.63 -0.31 -7.08
CA HIS A 84 -34.21 -1.56 -7.62
C HIS A 84 -33.32 -2.78 -7.37
N LEU A 85 -32.00 -2.62 -7.44
CA LEU A 85 -31.03 -3.69 -7.18
C LEU A 85 -30.96 -4.04 -5.69
N ALA A 86 -31.19 -3.07 -4.80
CA ALA A 86 -31.30 -3.30 -3.36
C ALA A 86 -32.60 -4.05 -3.00
N GLU A 87 -33.67 -3.80 -3.74
CA GLU A 87 -34.95 -4.51 -3.65
C GLU A 87 -34.91 -5.92 -4.31
N GLY A 88 -33.76 -6.34 -4.86
CA GLY A 88 -33.55 -7.67 -5.43
C GLY A 88 -34.05 -7.82 -6.88
N SER A 89 -34.36 -6.73 -7.57
CA SER A 89 -34.77 -6.75 -8.99
C SER A 89 -33.57 -6.92 -9.92
N ASN A 90 -33.72 -7.73 -10.97
CA ASN A 90 -32.72 -7.88 -12.04
C ASN A 90 -33.18 -7.15 -13.29
N PHE A 91 -32.35 -6.27 -13.87
CA PHE A 91 -32.69 -5.54 -15.10
C PHE A 91 -31.55 -5.54 -16.12
N VAL A 92 -31.91 -5.30 -17.38
CA VAL A 92 -30.97 -5.07 -18.49
C VAL A 92 -30.60 -3.59 -18.52
N CYS A 93 -29.33 -3.29 -18.71
CA CYS A 93 -28.83 -1.92 -18.84
C CYS A 93 -29.64 -1.11 -19.88
N GLY A 94 -30.07 0.10 -19.50
CA GLY A 94 -30.89 0.97 -20.34
C GLY A 94 -30.12 1.73 -21.43
N TYR A 95 -28.81 1.50 -21.57
CA TYR A 95 -28.02 2.09 -22.64
C TYR A 95 -28.31 1.42 -24.00
N PRO A 96 -28.40 2.19 -25.10
CA PRO A 96 -28.55 1.63 -26.44
C PRO A 96 -27.44 0.60 -26.72
N GLU A 97 -27.80 -0.53 -27.30
CA GLU A 97 -26.90 -1.65 -27.64
C GLU A 97 -26.24 -2.38 -26.46
N CYS A 98 -26.57 -2.03 -25.21
CA CYS A 98 -26.06 -2.74 -24.04
C CYS A 98 -26.99 -3.90 -23.64
N LYS A 99 -26.46 -5.14 -23.64
CA LYS A 99 -27.21 -6.36 -23.26
C LYS A 99 -26.88 -6.87 -21.85
N HIS A 100 -26.14 -6.09 -21.06
CA HIS A 100 -25.68 -6.52 -19.75
C HIS A 100 -26.84 -6.58 -18.75
N LYS A 101 -26.94 -7.70 -18.02
CA LYS A 101 -27.90 -7.90 -16.93
C LYS A 101 -27.21 -7.67 -15.60
N SER A 102 -27.71 -6.72 -14.81
CA SER A 102 -27.18 -6.45 -13.48
C SER A 102 -28.06 -7.11 -12.42
N ALA A 103 -27.43 -7.91 -11.56
CA ALA A 103 -28.07 -8.62 -10.45
C ALA A 103 -27.66 -8.10 -9.06
N GLY A 104 -26.90 -7.01 -9.01
CA GLY A 104 -26.49 -6.37 -7.77
C GLY A 104 -25.85 -5.01 -8.01
N VAL A 105 -25.92 -4.14 -7.00
CA VAL A 105 -25.47 -2.73 -7.06
C VAL A 105 -24.01 -2.61 -7.49
N ASN A 106 -23.12 -3.47 -6.97
CA ASN A 106 -21.71 -3.44 -7.34
C ASN A 106 -21.46 -3.84 -8.79
N ASN A 107 -22.14 -4.88 -9.29
CA ASN A 107 -22.01 -5.31 -10.68
C ASN A 107 -22.49 -4.20 -11.63
N PHE A 108 -23.59 -3.54 -11.28
CA PHE A 108 -24.09 -2.37 -12.02
C PHE A 108 -23.10 -1.20 -12.02
N ARG A 109 -22.54 -0.82 -10.86
CA ARG A 109 -21.57 0.28 -10.76
C ARG A 109 -20.30 0.02 -11.55
N VAL A 110 -19.77 -1.20 -11.48
CA VAL A 110 -18.59 -1.63 -12.26
C VAL A 110 -18.91 -1.58 -13.75
N HIS A 111 -20.01 -2.19 -14.18
CA HIS A 111 -20.47 -2.15 -15.57
C HIS A 111 -20.62 -0.71 -16.11
N MET A 112 -21.24 0.17 -15.33
CA MET A 112 -21.42 1.59 -15.68
C MET A 112 -20.10 2.34 -15.83
N SER A 113 -19.10 2.00 -15.02
CA SER A 113 -17.77 2.61 -15.07
C SER A 113 -16.93 2.10 -16.24
N THR A 114 -17.06 0.82 -16.59
CA THR A 114 -16.20 0.17 -17.60
C THR A 114 -16.77 0.28 -19.01
N GLN A 115 -18.07 0.07 -19.19
CA GLN A 115 -18.70 0.01 -20.52
C GLN A 115 -19.32 1.34 -20.96
N HIS A 116 -19.60 2.23 -20.00
CA HIS A 116 -20.18 3.53 -20.27
C HIS A 116 -19.40 4.66 -19.59
N PRO A 117 -18.06 4.76 -19.75
CA PRO A 117 -17.27 5.81 -19.13
C PRO A 117 -17.76 7.20 -19.57
N LYS A 118 -17.69 8.17 -18.66
CA LYS A 118 -18.03 9.57 -18.95
C LYS A 118 -17.03 10.11 -19.99
N LYS A 119 -17.39 10.05 -21.28
CA LYS A 119 -16.56 10.60 -22.36
C LYS A 119 -16.39 12.10 -22.13
N ARG A 120 -15.18 12.54 -21.78
CA ARG A 120 -14.76 13.93 -22.01
C ARG A 120 -14.60 14.07 -23.52
N LYS A 121 -15.32 15.01 -24.13
CA LYS A 121 -15.34 15.23 -25.57
C LYS A 121 -13.92 15.56 -26.05
N VAL A 122 -13.28 14.59 -26.70
CA VAL A 122 -12.22 14.79 -27.69
C VAL A 122 -12.69 14.00 -28.91
N GLU A 123 -12.70 14.65 -30.05
CA GLU A 123 -13.22 14.13 -31.30
C GLU A 123 -12.43 12.92 -31.80
N SER A 124 -13.16 11.90 -32.25
CA SER A 124 -12.96 11.11 -33.49
C SER A 124 -13.01 9.58 -33.31
N SER A 125 -14.10 9.03 -33.88
CA SER A 125 -14.28 7.77 -34.64
C SER A 125 -13.81 6.38 -34.13
N SER A 126 -14.83 5.51 -33.94
CA SER A 126 -14.97 4.06 -34.28
C SER A 126 -13.70 3.18 -34.37
N THR A 127 -13.60 1.99 -33.75
CA THR A 127 -14.42 0.78 -34.03
C THR A 127 -14.12 -0.36 -33.03
N SER A 128 -15.16 -0.91 -32.40
CA SER A 128 -15.48 -2.28 -31.96
C SER A 128 -14.46 -3.31 -31.37
N LYS A 129 -14.94 -3.98 -30.28
CA LYS A 129 -14.80 -5.40 -29.81
C LYS A 129 -13.92 -5.72 -28.55
N GLU A 130 -14.67 -6.04 -27.48
CA GLU A 130 -14.49 -6.79 -26.21
C GLU A 130 -13.76 -8.18 -26.24
N PRO A 131 -13.62 -8.99 -25.12
CA PRO A 131 -13.64 -8.74 -23.64
C PRO A 131 -12.65 -9.57 -22.73
N LEU A 132 -12.76 -9.36 -21.39
CA LEU A 132 -12.33 -10.15 -20.17
C LEU A 132 -10.91 -9.94 -19.58
N SER A 133 -10.62 -9.84 -18.26
CA SER A 133 -11.38 -9.99 -16.98
C SER A 133 -10.56 -9.47 -15.74
N SER A 134 -11.25 -8.80 -14.79
CA SER A 134 -11.30 -8.82 -13.28
C SER A 134 -10.09 -9.28 -12.40
N ALA A 135 -9.77 -8.82 -11.17
CA ALA A 135 -10.46 -8.08 -10.08
C ALA A 135 -9.41 -7.45 -9.08
N VAL A 136 -9.52 -6.20 -8.60
CA VAL A 136 -10.10 -5.61 -7.34
C VAL A 136 -9.53 -6.10 -5.98
N SER A 137 -9.01 -5.13 -5.20
CA SER A 137 -8.69 -5.17 -3.77
C SER A 137 -9.54 -4.12 -3.03
N ASP A 138 -9.85 -4.37 -1.75
CA ASP A 138 -10.40 -3.40 -0.79
C ASP A 138 -9.48 -3.29 0.44
N ASP A 139 -9.25 -2.05 0.88
CA ASP A 139 -8.60 -1.58 2.13
C ASP A 139 -9.72 -0.97 3.02
N PRO A 140 -9.58 -0.75 4.35
CA PRO A 140 -8.94 0.48 4.86
C PRO A 140 -8.18 0.41 6.22
N THR A 141 -7.02 1.10 6.30
CA THR A 141 -6.69 2.24 7.22
C THR A 141 -6.65 2.02 8.76
N SER A 142 -5.81 2.63 9.62
CA SER A 142 -4.50 3.33 9.64
C SER A 142 -4.31 3.90 11.07
N SER A 143 -3.04 4.08 11.46
CA SER A 143 -2.50 5.19 12.28
C SER A 143 -2.30 5.00 13.79
N SER A 144 -1.01 4.94 14.11
CA SER A 144 -0.35 5.29 15.38
C SER A 144 0.01 6.78 15.43
N ASN A 145 0.38 7.26 16.62
CA ASN A 145 1.09 8.52 16.90
C ASN A 145 2.51 8.18 17.40
N ALA A 146 3.48 9.07 17.20
CA ALA A 146 4.87 8.95 17.67
C ALA A 146 5.25 10.12 18.59
N ASP A 147 6.06 9.82 19.61
CA ASP A 147 6.81 10.77 20.42
C ASP A 147 8.32 10.61 20.17
N SER A 148 9.03 11.72 20.34
CA SER A 148 10.42 11.98 19.96
C SER A 148 11.41 11.60 21.06
N PHE A 149 12.54 10.96 20.74
CA PHE A 149 13.76 11.00 21.55
C PHE A 149 15.05 10.97 20.71
N SER A 150 16.01 11.77 21.16
CA SER A 150 17.37 11.98 20.66
C SER A 150 18.31 10.84 21.10
N PHE A 151 19.27 10.43 20.25
CA PHE A 151 20.30 9.45 20.63
C PHE A 151 21.72 9.93 20.28
N SER A 152 22.62 9.75 21.26
CA SER A 152 24.01 10.13 21.29
C SER A 152 24.91 9.20 20.45
N GLN A 153 25.94 9.80 19.85
CA GLN A 153 26.98 9.13 19.08
C GLN A 153 27.96 8.42 20.03
N VAL A 154 28.23 7.14 19.78
CA VAL A 154 29.34 6.40 20.41
C VAL A 154 30.40 6.16 19.33
N ASN A 155 31.61 6.68 19.58
CA ASN A 155 32.83 6.38 18.84
C ASN A 155 33.41 5.07 19.36
N GLU A 156 33.90 4.21 18.47
CA GLU A 156 35.03 3.31 18.77
C GLU A 156 35.98 3.21 17.57
N ASP A 157 37.26 3.06 17.94
CA ASP A 157 38.48 3.43 17.24
C ASP A 157 39.22 2.21 16.65
N ASN A 158 40.07 2.51 15.65
CA ASN A 158 41.29 1.84 15.19
C ASN A 158 41.36 0.32 14.99
N SER A 159 41.64 -0.06 13.74
CA SER A 159 42.84 -0.86 13.45
C SER A 159 43.40 -0.53 12.06
N LYS A 160 44.68 -0.14 12.05
CA LYS A 160 45.52 0.12 10.87
C LYS A 160 45.85 -1.20 10.17
N THR A 161 45.78 -1.24 8.84
CA THR A 161 46.79 -1.96 8.03
C THR A 161 46.83 -1.46 6.59
N ASP A 162 48.02 -1.59 6.02
CA ASP A 162 48.61 -0.90 4.86
C ASP A 162 47.86 -0.97 3.52
N LEU A 163 48.01 0.13 2.77
CA LEU A 163 47.66 0.26 1.35
C LEU A 163 48.45 -0.71 0.48
N PRO A 164 47.81 -1.22 -0.58
CA PRO A 164 48.38 -1.03 -1.91
C PRO A 164 47.40 -0.33 -2.85
N LYS A 165 47.95 0.60 -3.64
CA LYS A 165 47.29 1.26 -4.78
C LYS A 165 46.76 0.21 -5.75
N ASP A 166 45.44 0.14 -5.92
CA ASP A 166 44.85 -0.12 -7.23
C ASP A 166 43.41 0.38 -7.27
N SER A 167 43.12 1.20 -8.29
CA SER A 167 41.81 1.50 -8.85
C SER A 167 40.64 1.67 -7.86
N GLN A 168 40.32 2.93 -7.53
CA GLN A 168 39.01 3.31 -7.00
C GLN A 168 37.92 2.85 -7.99
N LYS A 169 37.43 1.62 -7.84
CA LYS A 169 36.08 1.27 -8.24
C LYS A 169 35.21 2.05 -7.27
N GLU A 170 34.66 3.17 -7.73
CA GLU A 170 33.47 3.74 -7.08
C GLU A 170 32.52 2.56 -6.85
N GLU A 171 32.27 2.22 -5.59
CA GLU A 171 31.23 1.26 -5.25
C GLU A 171 29.89 1.89 -5.64
N GLN A 172 29.56 1.74 -6.91
CA GLN A 172 28.31 2.23 -7.46
C GLN A 172 27.20 1.39 -6.81
N PHE A 173 26.40 2.01 -5.94
CA PHE A 173 25.19 1.41 -5.42
C PHE A 173 24.31 1.04 -6.62
N SER A 174 24.13 -0.25 -6.89
CA SER A 174 23.25 -0.67 -7.98
C SER A 174 21.80 -0.34 -7.63
N ASP A 175 21.01 -0.01 -8.65
CA ASP A 175 19.56 0.24 -8.50
C ASP A 175 18.86 -0.89 -7.73
N GLN A 176 19.32 -2.13 -7.96
CA GLN A 176 18.82 -3.31 -7.25
C GLN A 176 19.13 -3.27 -5.75
N LYS A 177 20.35 -2.89 -5.33
CA LYS A 177 20.69 -2.77 -3.90
C LYS A 177 19.84 -1.71 -3.22
N ILE A 178 19.58 -0.58 -3.89
CA ILE A 178 18.72 0.48 -3.35
C ILE A 178 17.29 -0.06 -3.16
N LYS A 179 16.79 -0.82 -4.15
CA LYS A 179 15.47 -1.47 -4.07
C LYS A 179 15.40 -2.50 -2.96
N ASP A 180 16.43 -3.34 -2.79
CA ASP A 180 16.53 -4.31 -1.70
C ASP A 180 16.47 -3.60 -0.34
N GLU A 181 17.17 -2.47 -0.18
CA GLU A 181 17.14 -1.69 1.08
C GLU A 181 15.76 -1.11 1.37
N TYR A 182 15.05 -0.58 0.36
CA TYR A 182 13.66 -0.15 0.54
C TYR A 182 12.72 -1.33 0.85
N ALA A 183 12.92 -2.48 0.21
CA ALA A 183 12.13 -3.68 0.48
C ALA A 183 12.34 -4.20 1.90
N LYS A 184 13.58 -4.20 2.41
CA LYS A 184 13.91 -4.51 3.81
C LYS A 184 13.33 -3.48 4.76
N PHE A 185 13.42 -2.19 4.42
CA PHE A 185 12.83 -1.11 5.22
C PHE A 185 11.32 -1.36 5.43
N TYR A 186 10.57 -1.60 4.36
CA TYR A 186 9.14 -1.91 4.47
C TYR A 186 8.88 -3.22 5.23
N LEU A 187 9.69 -4.25 5.01
CA LEU A 187 9.55 -5.52 5.72
C LEU A 187 9.74 -5.34 7.23
N ARG A 188 10.78 -4.59 7.65
CA ARG A 188 11.03 -4.29 9.07
C ARG A 188 9.88 -3.49 9.69
N LEU A 189 9.29 -2.55 8.97
CA LEU A 189 8.10 -1.84 9.45
C LEU A 189 6.95 -2.81 9.76
N GLU A 190 6.71 -3.82 8.92
CA GLU A 190 5.63 -4.78 9.13
C GLU A 190 5.98 -5.87 10.16
N SER A 191 7.22 -6.37 10.19
CA SER A 191 7.60 -7.55 10.98
C SER A 191 8.31 -7.25 12.30
N GLU A 192 9.10 -6.18 12.38
CA GLU A 192 9.87 -5.79 13.56
C GLU A 192 9.13 -4.73 14.37
N PHE A 193 8.58 -3.72 13.68
CA PHE A 193 7.81 -2.64 14.32
C PHE A 193 6.30 -2.91 14.38
N ILE A 194 5.85 -4.05 13.84
CA ILE A 194 4.46 -4.52 13.88
C ILE A 194 3.47 -3.45 13.38
N LEU A 195 3.89 -2.64 12.40
CA LEU A 195 3.01 -1.65 11.81
C LEU A 195 1.99 -2.35 10.90
N PRO A 196 0.70 -1.98 10.97
CA PRO A 196 -0.29 -2.49 10.04
C PRO A 196 0.13 -2.18 8.60
N SER A 197 -0.11 -3.11 7.68
CA SER A 197 0.15 -2.95 6.24
C SER A 197 -0.46 -1.66 5.67
N THR A 198 -1.61 -1.24 6.22
CA THR A 198 -2.29 0.02 5.88
C THR A 198 -1.48 1.27 6.26
N THR A 199 -0.72 1.22 7.36
CA THR A 199 0.18 2.29 7.79
C THR A 199 1.44 2.32 6.93
N VAL A 200 2.01 1.15 6.63
CA VAL A 200 3.16 1.03 5.71
C VAL A 200 2.80 1.50 4.30
N GLN A 201 1.57 1.24 3.86
CA GLN A 201 1.02 1.75 2.62
C GLN A 201 0.98 3.28 2.59
N VAL A 202 0.50 3.92 3.66
CA VAL A 202 0.55 5.39 3.78
C VAL A 202 1.99 5.90 3.68
N ILE A 203 2.95 5.25 4.34
CA ILE A 203 4.37 5.64 4.27
C ILE A 203 4.88 5.56 2.83
N ALA A 204 4.65 4.45 2.13
CA ALA A 204 5.06 4.27 0.75
C ALA A 204 4.45 5.33 -0.19
N GLU A 205 3.17 5.66 -0.01
CA GLU A 205 2.50 6.71 -0.77
C GLU A 205 3.05 8.11 -0.46
N ARG A 206 3.45 8.36 0.79
CA ARG A 206 4.10 9.64 1.17
C ARG A 206 5.47 9.76 0.54
N ILE A 207 6.26 8.69 0.52
CA ILE A 207 7.56 8.65 -0.16
C ILE A 207 7.34 8.92 -1.66
N GLN A 208 6.39 8.22 -2.29
CA GLN A 208 6.04 8.42 -3.69
C GLN A 208 5.72 9.89 -3.98
N ARG A 209 4.73 10.49 -3.28
CA ARG A 209 4.36 11.90 -3.49
C ARG A 209 5.50 12.88 -3.22
N THR A 210 6.32 12.60 -2.21
CA THR A 210 7.46 13.47 -1.87
C THR A 210 8.48 13.46 -3.01
N THR A 211 8.75 12.29 -3.60
CA THR A 211 9.65 12.19 -4.76
C THR A 211 9.05 12.86 -6.00
N GLU A 212 7.74 12.76 -6.25
CA GLU A 212 7.06 13.49 -7.34
C GLU A 212 7.19 15.01 -7.19
N LEU A 213 6.97 15.54 -5.98
CA LEU A 213 7.11 16.96 -5.68
C LEU A 213 8.56 17.43 -5.81
N SER A 214 9.51 16.65 -5.29
CA SER A 214 10.94 16.92 -5.43
C SER A 214 11.35 16.98 -6.90
N HIS A 215 10.94 15.98 -7.70
CA HIS A 215 11.16 15.96 -9.14
C HIS A 215 10.56 17.17 -9.84
N HIS A 216 9.33 17.57 -9.50
CA HIS A 216 8.71 18.74 -10.10
C HIS A 216 9.53 20.02 -9.85
N CYS A 217 10.00 20.24 -8.62
CA CYS A 217 10.83 21.39 -8.27
C CYS A 217 12.19 21.35 -8.98
N LEU A 218 12.87 20.20 -8.94
CA LEU A 218 14.19 20.03 -9.56
C LEU A 218 14.13 20.13 -11.09
N LYS A 219 13.10 19.55 -11.73
CA LYS A 219 12.87 19.69 -13.18
C LYS A 219 12.69 21.15 -13.58
N ARG A 220 11.92 21.92 -12.80
CA ARG A 220 11.70 23.34 -13.06
C ARG A 220 13.00 24.15 -12.93
N GLN A 221 13.79 23.89 -11.88
CA GLN A 221 15.08 24.57 -11.67
C GLN A 221 16.07 24.22 -12.78
N LEU A 222 16.27 22.92 -13.06
CA LEU A 222 17.17 22.46 -14.11
C LEU A 222 16.77 23.02 -15.48
N ARG A 223 15.46 23.09 -15.77
CA ARG A 223 14.96 23.69 -17.00
C ARG A 223 15.37 25.15 -17.12
N ALA A 224 15.14 25.95 -16.08
CA ALA A 224 15.48 27.38 -16.10
C ALA A 224 16.99 27.62 -16.30
N GLU A 225 17.83 26.81 -15.67
CA GLU A 225 19.30 26.90 -15.83
C GLU A 225 19.73 26.52 -17.27
N LEU A 226 19.15 25.47 -17.86
CA LEU A 226 19.48 25.06 -19.22
C LEU A 226 18.96 26.05 -20.28
N GLU A 227 17.77 26.64 -20.06
CA GLU A 227 17.24 27.73 -20.89
C GLU A 227 18.17 28.96 -20.81
N ALA A 228 18.64 29.32 -19.61
CA ALA A 228 19.60 30.42 -19.42
C ALA A 228 20.97 30.15 -20.07
N ALA A 229 21.38 28.89 -20.15
CA ALA A 229 22.58 28.46 -20.86
C ALA A 229 22.42 28.42 -22.39
N GLY A 230 21.22 28.73 -22.92
CA GLY A 230 20.96 28.84 -24.35
C GLY A 230 20.76 27.50 -25.06
N LEU A 231 20.45 26.42 -24.34
CA LEU A 231 20.13 25.14 -24.96
C LEU A 231 18.75 25.18 -25.61
N ASP A 232 18.57 24.36 -26.64
CA ASP A 232 17.28 24.26 -27.32
C ASP A 232 16.25 23.46 -26.48
N GLU A 233 14.96 23.73 -26.69
CA GLU A 233 13.88 23.10 -25.92
C GLU A 233 13.85 21.56 -26.07
N THR A 234 14.30 21.02 -27.21
CA THR A 234 14.29 19.59 -27.47
C THR A 234 15.41 18.85 -26.73
N GLU A 235 16.60 19.44 -26.66
CA GLU A 235 17.76 19.00 -25.90
C GLU A 235 17.46 19.06 -24.40
N ILE A 236 16.86 20.16 -23.94
CA ILE A 236 16.43 20.34 -22.54
C ILE A 236 15.46 19.24 -22.13
N ASN A 237 14.40 19.01 -22.92
CA ASN A 237 13.41 17.96 -22.63
C ASN A 237 14.05 16.57 -22.64
N SER A 238 14.99 16.30 -23.55
CA SER A 238 15.73 15.05 -23.64
C SER A 238 16.61 14.80 -22.40
N MET A 239 17.39 15.81 -21.98
CA MET A 239 18.26 15.72 -20.80
C MET A 239 17.45 15.53 -19.53
N ILE A 240 16.42 16.35 -19.31
CA ILE A 240 15.51 16.23 -18.16
C ILE A 240 14.88 14.83 -18.14
N SER A 241 14.36 14.36 -19.27
CA SER A 241 13.80 13.01 -19.34
C SER A 241 14.82 11.94 -18.96
N LYS A 242 16.07 12.03 -19.45
CA LYS A 242 17.12 11.03 -19.14
C LYS A 242 17.47 11.01 -17.65
N VAL A 243 17.77 12.17 -17.06
CA VAL A 243 18.20 12.29 -15.66
C VAL A 243 17.15 11.76 -14.69
N PHE A 244 15.88 12.13 -14.87
CA PHE A 244 14.84 11.74 -13.92
C PHE A 244 14.27 10.34 -14.18
N LYS A 245 14.44 9.76 -15.38
CA LYS A 245 14.14 8.34 -15.64
C LYS A 245 15.16 7.39 -15.00
N SER A 246 16.35 7.88 -14.66
CA SER A 246 17.38 7.11 -13.96
C SER A 246 17.32 7.26 -12.44
N ASP A 247 16.36 8.00 -11.88
CA ASP A 247 16.24 8.09 -10.41
C ASP A 247 15.75 6.76 -9.82
N PRO A 248 16.58 6.06 -9.01
CA PRO A 248 16.23 4.77 -8.46
C PRO A 248 15.08 4.88 -7.44
N ILE A 249 15.05 5.91 -6.59
CA ILE A 249 14.01 6.09 -5.57
C ILE A 249 12.66 6.37 -6.22
N PHE A 250 12.65 7.20 -7.26
CA PHE A 250 11.45 7.42 -8.06
C PHE A 250 10.99 6.12 -8.71
N ASN A 251 11.87 5.38 -9.37
CA ASN A 251 11.52 4.14 -10.06
C ASN A 251 11.03 3.03 -9.11
N ILE A 252 11.52 2.97 -7.88
CA ILE A 252 11.03 2.04 -6.85
C ILE A 252 9.54 2.24 -6.56
N HIS A 253 9.03 3.46 -6.65
CA HIS A 253 7.64 3.80 -6.28
C HIS A 253 6.74 4.15 -7.46
N HIS A 254 7.25 4.09 -8.69
CA HIS A 254 6.52 4.49 -9.89
C HIS A 254 6.59 3.40 -10.96
N LYS A 255 5.48 3.23 -11.69
CA LYS A 255 5.31 2.20 -12.73
C LYS A 255 6.07 2.49 -14.04
N TYR A 256 7.21 3.19 -13.98
CA TYR A 256 7.86 3.72 -15.19
C TYR A 256 8.77 2.71 -15.90
N LYS A 257 9.41 1.79 -15.16
CA LYS A 257 10.36 0.81 -15.70
C LYS A 257 10.09 -0.62 -15.25
N ASP A 258 9.76 -0.82 -13.98
CA ASP A 258 9.60 -2.15 -13.39
C ASP A 258 8.12 -2.43 -13.06
N PHE A 259 7.68 -3.65 -13.40
CA PHE A 259 6.43 -4.20 -12.90
C PHE A 259 6.46 -4.40 -11.37
N ASP A 260 7.64 -4.42 -10.78
CA ASP A 260 7.88 -4.70 -9.35
C ASP A 260 8.24 -3.43 -8.57
N ASN A 261 7.40 -2.39 -8.64
CA ASN A 261 7.50 -1.26 -7.70
C ASN A 261 7.11 -1.68 -6.28
N LEU A 262 7.55 -0.98 -5.25
CA LEU A 262 7.25 -1.29 -3.84
C LEU A 262 6.06 -0.50 -3.28
N THR A 263 5.28 0.16 -4.14
CA THR A 263 4.23 1.10 -3.73
C THR A 263 3.07 0.43 -3.02
N THR A 264 2.62 -0.73 -3.49
CA THR A 264 1.48 -1.44 -2.90
C THR A 264 1.93 -2.64 -2.08
N HIS A 265 1.14 -2.98 -1.07
CA HIS A 265 1.37 -4.17 -0.24
C HIS A 265 1.53 -5.45 -1.08
N HIS A 266 0.67 -5.65 -2.09
CA HIS A 266 0.78 -6.79 -3.00
C HIS A 266 2.15 -6.86 -3.68
N MET A 267 2.65 -5.73 -4.20
CA MET A 267 3.94 -5.74 -4.90
C MET A 267 5.11 -5.93 -3.94
N ARG A 268 5.03 -5.40 -2.71
CA ARG A 268 6.00 -5.69 -1.66
C ARG A 268 6.03 -7.18 -1.31
N GLN A 269 4.86 -7.78 -1.09
CA GLN A 269 4.76 -9.22 -0.81
C GLN A 269 5.33 -10.07 -1.95
N LYS A 270 4.98 -9.74 -3.20
CA LYS A 270 5.54 -10.42 -4.38
C LYS A 270 7.07 -10.31 -4.39
N TYR A 271 7.59 -9.11 -4.20
CA TYR A 271 9.03 -8.86 -4.19
C TYR A 271 9.74 -9.67 -3.11
N TRP A 272 9.22 -9.69 -1.87
CA TRP A 272 9.79 -10.49 -0.79
C TRP A 272 9.80 -11.98 -1.08
N LYS A 273 8.71 -12.52 -1.65
CA LYS A 273 8.65 -13.94 -2.03
C LYS A 273 9.69 -14.32 -3.08
N GLU A 274 9.97 -13.41 -4.01
CA GLU A 274 10.88 -13.65 -5.13
C GLU A 274 12.36 -13.39 -4.79
N HIS A 275 12.65 -12.42 -3.91
CA HIS A 275 14.01 -11.93 -3.68
C HIS A 275 14.57 -12.30 -2.31
N PHE A 276 13.72 -12.61 -1.32
CA PHE A 276 14.16 -13.00 0.02
C PHE A 276 14.00 -14.51 0.24
N PRO A 277 14.69 -15.07 1.24
CA PRO A 277 14.58 -16.49 1.60
C PRO A 277 13.22 -16.85 2.23
N TYR A 278 12.14 -16.71 1.45
CA TYR A 278 10.77 -16.95 1.86
C TYR A 278 10.42 -18.45 1.83
N VAL A 279 9.76 -18.91 2.89
CA VAL A 279 9.24 -20.29 3.00
C VAL A 279 7.72 -20.24 3.05
N GLU A 280 7.06 -20.81 2.05
CA GLU A 280 5.61 -20.74 1.93
C GLU A 280 4.90 -21.66 2.93
N PRO A 281 3.80 -21.19 3.57
CA PRO A 281 2.96 -22.03 4.41
C PRO A 281 2.40 -23.21 3.61
N LYS A 282 2.39 -24.40 4.21
CA LYS A 282 1.84 -25.60 3.59
C LYS A 282 0.36 -25.74 3.94
N GLN A 283 -0.44 -26.00 2.92
CA GLN A 283 -1.88 -26.20 3.05
C GLN A 283 -2.19 -27.68 3.24
N VAL A 284 -3.04 -28.00 4.22
CA VAL A 284 -3.52 -29.35 4.51
C VAL A 284 -5.04 -29.37 4.35
N PHE A 285 -5.56 -30.25 3.51
CA PHE A 285 -6.99 -30.43 3.34
C PHE A 285 -7.58 -31.14 4.56
N LEU A 286 -8.58 -30.53 5.19
CA LEU A 286 -9.25 -31.06 6.39
C LEU A 286 -10.55 -31.80 6.08
N GLY A 287 -10.97 -31.84 4.82
CA GLY A 287 -12.27 -32.35 4.41
C GLY A 287 -13.24 -31.24 4.03
N THR A 288 -14.53 -31.56 4.07
CA THR A 288 -15.60 -30.72 3.55
C THR A 288 -16.57 -30.41 4.68
N ASP A 289 -17.03 -29.16 4.80
CA ASP A 289 -18.06 -28.82 5.80
C ASP A 289 -19.44 -29.34 5.41
N ALA A 290 -20.41 -29.16 6.31
CA ALA A 290 -21.81 -29.53 6.10
C ALA A 290 -22.47 -28.88 4.87
N GLN A 291 -21.85 -27.83 4.30
CA GLN A 291 -22.32 -27.09 3.13
C GLN A 291 -21.57 -27.51 1.85
N GLY A 292 -20.72 -28.54 1.91
CA GLY A 292 -19.94 -28.99 0.76
C GLY A 292 -18.72 -28.10 0.46
N LYS A 293 -18.36 -27.16 1.33
CA LYS A 293 -17.18 -26.30 1.14
C LYS A 293 -15.92 -26.96 1.71
N LYS A 294 -14.90 -27.08 0.86
CA LYS A 294 -13.57 -27.58 1.24
C LYS A 294 -12.98 -26.72 2.36
N LYS A 295 -12.47 -27.36 3.40
CA LYS A 295 -11.75 -26.74 4.51
C LYS A 295 -10.28 -27.12 4.45
N TYR A 296 -9.45 -26.16 4.82
CA TYR A 296 -8.01 -26.30 4.81
C TYR A 296 -7.42 -25.73 6.09
N SER A 297 -6.40 -26.39 6.62
CA SER A 297 -5.49 -25.84 7.62
C SER A 297 -4.23 -25.36 6.93
N HIS A 298 -3.54 -24.39 7.52
CA HIS A 298 -2.23 -23.94 7.05
C HIS A 298 -1.24 -24.07 8.20
N TYR A 299 -0.05 -24.59 7.93
CA TYR A 299 1.04 -24.62 8.89
C TYR A 299 2.33 -24.09 8.27
N PHE A 300 3.18 -23.52 9.10
CA PHE A 300 4.52 -23.11 8.70
C PHE A 300 5.46 -24.31 8.84
N PRO A 301 6.15 -24.74 7.78
CA PRO A 301 7.07 -25.86 7.85
C PRO A 301 8.36 -25.44 8.59
N ILE A 302 8.34 -25.55 9.93
CA ILE A 302 9.43 -25.09 10.82
C ILE A 302 10.79 -25.63 10.38
N LYS A 303 10.87 -26.90 9.99
CA LYS A 303 12.11 -27.52 9.48
C LYS A 303 12.65 -26.78 8.26
N ASP A 304 11.80 -26.45 7.29
CA ASP A 304 12.20 -25.76 6.06
C ASP A 304 12.64 -24.32 6.39
N SER A 305 11.90 -23.64 7.28
CA SER A 305 12.25 -22.30 7.78
C SER A 305 13.59 -22.26 8.49
N LEU A 306 13.86 -23.20 9.41
CA LEU A 306 15.14 -23.31 10.12
C LEU A 306 16.28 -23.68 9.17
N THR A 307 16.04 -24.59 8.23
CA THR A 307 17.03 -24.97 7.22
C THR A 307 17.43 -23.75 6.39
N GLN A 308 16.47 -22.92 6.02
CA GLN A 308 16.73 -21.70 5.27
C GLN A 308 17.45 -20.64 6.12
N LEU A 309 17.06 -20.49 7.40
CA LEU A 309 17.69 -19.57 8.35
C LEU A 309 19.17 -19.91 8.58
N LEU A 310 19.48 -21.20 8.72
CA LEU A 310 20.85 -21.71 8.96
C LEU A 310 21.76 -21.63 7.72
N LYS A 311 21.27 -21.18 6.57
CA LYS A 311 22.12 -20.84 5.42
C LYS A 311 22.91 -19.56 5.66
N ASP A 312 22.46 -18.67 6.55
CA ASP A 312 23.22 -17.50 6.96
C ASP A 312 24.40 -17.94 7.86
N PRO A 313 25.67 -17.71 7.44
CA PRO A 313 26.83 -18.10 8.23
C PRO A 313 26.87 -17.47 9.62
N THR A 314 26.37 -16.25 9.76
CA THR A 314 26.34 -15.51 11.03
C THR A 314 25.39 -16.19 12.00
N ILE A 315 24.18 -16.53 11.53
CA ILE A 315 23.19 -17.22 12.37
C ILE A 315 23.67 -18.62 12.70
N LYS A 316 24.24 -19.33 11.74
CA LYS A 316 24.81 -20.67 11.96
C LYS A 316 25.89 -20.63 13.05
N GLU A 317 26.80 -19.66 12.99
CA GLU A 317 27.83 -19.48 14.00
C GLU A 317 27.24 -19.13 15.37
N MET A 318 26.26 -18.22 15.45
CA MET A 318 25.55 -17.91 16.69
C MET A 318 24.90 -19.15 17.32
N VAL A 319 24.28 -20.00 16.51
CA VAL A 319 23.66 -21.24 16.98
C VAL A 319 24.72 -22.22 17.51
N LEU A 320 25.84 -22.40 16.79
CA LEU A 320 26.94 -23.26 17.23
C LEU A 320 27.56 -22.76 18.54
N GLN A 321 27.73 -21.45 18.70
CA GLN A 321 28.21 -20.83 19.93
C GLN A 321 27.24 -21.02 21.10
N SER A 322 25.93 -21.04 20.84
CA SER A 322 24.92 -21.26 21.88
C SER A 322 25.03 -22.64 22.56
N PHE A 323 25.50 -23.67 21.84
CA PHE A 323 25.74 -25.01 22.38
C PHE A 323 27.02 -25.10 23.22
N ASN A 324 27.94 -24.16 23.07
CA ASN A 324 29.21 -24.10 23.80
C ASN A 324 29.13 -23.25 25.07
N ILE A 325 27.94 -22.81 25.50
CA ILE A 325 27.74 -22.10 26.77
C ILE A 325 27.86 -23.11 27.92
N ILE A 326 29.11 -23.39 28.30
CA ILE A 326 29.42 -24.15 29.51
C ILE A 326 28.99 -23.31 30.72
N PRO A 327 28.18 -23.85 31.66
CA PRO A 327 27.87 -23.16 32.90
C PRO A 327 29.18 -22.85 33.64
N GLN A 328 29.56 -21.57 33.69
CA GLN A 328 30.62 -21.15 34.58
C GLN A 328 30.05 -21.18 36.01
N ASP A 329 30.56 -22.13 36.78
CA ASP A 329 30.39 -22.32 38.22
C ASP A 329 29.22 -23.24 38.68
N PRO A 330 29.51 -24.45 39.21
CA PRO A 330 28.51 -25.35 39.81
C PRO A 330 27.92 -24.83 41.15
N LYS A 331 28.46 -23.76 41.74
CA LYS A 331 28.09 -23.32 43.10
C LYS A 331 27.09 -22.16 43.17
N THR A 332 26.76 -21.51 42.07
CA THR A 332 25.68 -20.50 41.99
C THR A 332 24.39 -21.13 41.46
N PHE A 333 23.98 -22.23 42.10
CA PHE A 333 22.79 -22.99 41.74
C PHE A 333 21.53 -22.36 42.36
N THR A 334 21.13 -21.19 41.87
CA THR A 334 19.84 -20.56 42.23
C THR A 334 18.89 -20.57 41.04
N SER A 335 17.98 -21.55 41.06
CA SER A 335 16.59 -21.60 40.53
C SER A 335 16.21 -20.98 39.16
N SER A 336 17.13 -20.46 38.35
CA SER A 336 16.79 -19.72 37.12
C SER A 336 17.06 -20.50 35.82
N LYS A 337 17.45 -21.78 35.89
CA LYS A 337 17.75 -22.62 34.72
C LYS A 337 16.73 -23.73 34.53
N ILE A 338 15.46 -23.37 34.36
CA ILE A 338 14.43 -24.29 33.84
C ILE A 338 14.67 -24.63 32.36
N PHE A 339 15.61 -23.94 31.70
CA PHE A 339 15.79 -24.04 30.27
C PHE A 339 17.24 -24.32 29.81
N SER A 340 18.15 -24.85 30.62
CA SER A 340 19.47 -25.27 30.09
C SER A 340 19.46 -26.66 29.43
N ASP A 341 18.34 -27.38 29.54
CA ASP A 341 18.16 -28.76 29.04
C ASP A 341 17.72 -28.83 27.56
N TYR A 342 17.35 -27.69 26.96
CA TYR A 342 16.89 -27.66 25.57
C TYR A 342 18.03 -27.64 24.54
N THR A 343 19.28 -27.45 24.98
CA THR A 343 20.37 -27.07 24.06
C THR A 343 21.00 -28.25 23.33
N ASP A 344 21.13 -29.44 23.90
CA ASP A 344 21.82 -30.54 23.19
C ASP A 344 20.87 -31.58 22.57
N GLY A 345 19.56 -31.48 22.85
CA GLY A 345 18.54 -32.40 22.34
C GLY A 345 18.68 -33.83 22.87
N SER A 346 19.53 -34.07 23.87
CA SER A 346 19.83 -35.41 24.40
C SER A 346 18.60 -36.09 25.01
N GLU A 347 17.74 -35.34 25.70
CA GLU A 347 16.46 -35.80 26.26
C GLU A 347 15.43 -36.25 25.18
N PHE A 348 15.52 -35.75 23.95
CA PHE A 348 14.58 -36.11 22.87
C PHE A 348 15.04 -37.31 22.04
N ALA A 349 16.26 -37.81 22.25
CA ALA A 349 16.80 -38.95 21.53
C ALA A 349 16.15 -40.29 21.96
N GLU A 350 15.57 -40.36 23.16
CA GLU A 350 14.97 -41.59 23.70
C GLU A 350 13.50 -41.82 23.26
N HIS A 351 12.92 -40.91 22.47
CA HIS A 351 11.51 -40.95 22.08
C HIS A 351 11.25 -40.98 20.56
N ILE A 352 12.27 -41.29 19.76
CA ILE A 352 12.17 -41.68 18.33
C ILE A 352 12.57 -43.14 18.21
#